data_AF-A0A920TCK5-F1
#
_entry.id   AF-A0A920TCK5-F1
#
_cell.length_a   1.000
_cell.length_b   1.000
_cell.length_c   1.000
_cell.angle_alpha   90.00
_cell.angle_beta   90.00
_cell.angle_gamma   90.00
#
_symmetry.space_group_name_H-M   'P 1'
#
loop_
_entity.id
_entity.type
_entity.pdbx_description
1 polymer ?
#
loop_
_entity_poly.entity_id
_entity_poly.type
_entity_poly.pdbx_seq_one_letter_code
_entity_poly.pdbx_strand_id
1 'polypeptide(L)'
;MGKADDGGMDPEALDSAISKSIQESKKPKFVYLIATFQNPQGFTLSEQRRGELLSVTQKYGVPILEDDCYADNRYDGENVTSIHNLDKGTM
;
A
#
# COMPACT_ATOMS: atom_id res chain seq x y z
N MET A 1 -2.13 -12.41 8.09
CA MET A 1 -1.46 -11.11 8.31
C MET A 1 -0.45 -10.93 7.18
N GLY A 2 -0.51 -9.83 6.42
CA GLY A 2 0.54 -9.53 5.45
C GLY A 2 1.87 -9.33 6.17
N LYS A 3 2.99 -9.70 5.53
CA LYS A 3 4.30 -9.35 6.08
C LYS A 3 4.52 -7.84 5.91
N ALA A 4 4.99 -7.20 6.97
CA ALA A 4 5.42 -5.82 6.97
C ALA A 4 6.79 -5.76 7.68
N ASP A 5 7.64 -4.85 7.23
CA ASP A 5 8.92 -4.49 7.85
C ASP A 5 8.87 -3.05 8.38
N ASP A 6 10.00 -2.49 8.80
CA ASP A 6 10.09 -1.11 9.29
C ASP A 6 9.69 -0.07 8.23
N GLY A 7 9.69 -0.45 6.95
CA GLY A 7 9.20 0.33 5.82
C GLY A 7 7.73 0.07 5.47
N GLY A 8 7.01 -0.69 6.29
CA GLY A 8 5.60 -1.04 6.13
C GLY A 8 5.36 -2.27 5.27
N MET A 9 4.24 -2.29 4.53
CA MET A 9 3.83 -3.46 3.75
C MET A 9 4.90 -3.84 2.71
N ASP A 10 5.20 -5.13 2.61
CA ASP A 10 6.16 -5.70 1.65
C ASP A 10 5.50 -5.99 0.28
N PRO A 11 5.95 -5.34 -0.82
CA PRO A 11 5.44 -5.55 -2.17
C PRO A 11 5.59 -6.99 -2.67
N GLU A 12 6.70 -7.67 -2.36
CA GLU A 12 6.92 -9.05 -2.81
C GLU A 12 5.96 -10.01 -2.08
N ALA A 13 5.76 -9.77 -0.78
CA ALA A 13 4.79 -10.51 0.01
C ALA A 13 3.36 -10.23 -0.46
N LEU A 14 3.05 -8.99 -0.85
CA LEU A 14 1.75 -8.62 -1.42
C LEU A 14 1.50 -9.32 -2.76
N ASP A 15 2.48 -9.31 -3.68
CA ASP A 15 2.39 -9.97 -4.98
C ASP A 15 2.12 -11.47 -4.81
N SER A 16 2.90 -12.12 -3.94
CA SER A 16 2.75 -13.53 -3.60
C SER A 16 1.36 -13.83 -3.02
N ALA A 17 0.85 -12.97 -2.13
CA ALA A 17 -0.46 -13.15 -1.49
C ALA A 17 -1.62 -13.00 -2.48
N ILE A 18 -1.58 -11.99 -3.36
CA ILE A 18 -2.62 -11.78 -4.38
C ILE A 18 -2.58 -12.92 -5.40
N SER A 19 -1.40 -13.28 -5.91
CA SER A 19 -1.20 -14.37 -6.86
C SER A 19 -1.78 -15.69 -6.34
N LYS A 20 -1.43 -16.07 -5.10
CA LYS A 20 -1.97 -17.28 -4.45
C LYS A 20 -3.50 -17.21 -4.31
N SER A 21 -4.04 -16.08 -3.88
CA SER A 21 -5.49 -15.93 -3.71
C SER A 21 -6.24 -16.05 -5.03
N ILE A 22 -5.68 -15.55 -6.14
CA ILE A 22 -6.26 -15.71 -7.49
C ILE A 22 -6.22 -17.17 -7.94
N GLN A 23 -5.12 -17.89 -7.70
CA GLN A 23 -5.03 -19.33 -8.01
C GLN A 23 -6.09 -20.16 -7.26
N GLU A 24 -6.45 -19.74 -6.05
CA GLU A 24 -7.55 -20.33 -5.27
C GLU A 24 -8.95 -19.82 -5.65
N SER A 25 -9.09 -19.07 -6.75
CA SER A 25 -10.34 -18.42 -7.19
C SER A 25 -10.95 -17.46 -6.16
N LYS A 26 -10.12 -16.82 -5.33
CA LYS A 26 -10.48 -15.86 -4.29
C LYS A 26 -9.82 -14.50 -4.52
N LYS A 27 -10.02 -13.89 -5.69
CA LYS A 27 -9.43 -12.58 -6.00
C LYS A 27 -9.81 -11.54 -4.93
N PRO A 28 -8.84 -10.86 -4.29
CA PRO A 28 -9.13 -9.78 -3.34
C PRO A 28 -9.91 -8.63 -4.00
N LYS A 29 -10.84 -8.03 -3.28
CA LYS A 29 -11.61 -6.88 -3.77
C LYS A 29 -10.80 -5.58 -3.76
N PHE A 30 -9.91 -5.43 -2.78
CA PHE A 30 -9.02 -4.29 -2.62
C PHE A 30 -7.90 -4.65 -1.64
N VAL A 31 -6.83 -3.84 -1.63
CA VAL A 31 -5.82 -3.80 -0.58
C VAL A 31 -6.11 -2.59 0.30
N TYR A 32 -6.18 -2.78 1.61
CA TYR A 32 -6.33 -1.68 2.57
C TYR A 32 -5.00 -1.45 3.29
N LEU A 33 -4.63 -0.18 3.46
CA LEU A 33 -3.44 0.21 4.21
C LEU A 33 -3.59 1.62 4.77
N ILE A 34 -2.85 1.88 5.85
CA ILE A 34 -2.60 3.23 6.38
C ILE A 34 -1.17 3.57 5.98
N ALA A 35 -0.99 4.51 5.04
CA ALA A 35 0.32 4.79 4.42
C ALA A 35 1.21 5.70 5.26
N THR A 36 0.61 6.46 6.17
CA THR A 36 1.23 7.56 6.89
C THR A 36 0.94 7.42 8.38
N PHE A 37 2.00 7.40 9.20
CA PHE A 37 1.94 7.22 10.66
C PHE A 37 1.03 6.05 11.08
N GLN A 38 1.29 4.89 10.50
CA GLN A 38 0.46 3.70 10.65
C GLN A 38 0.22 3.36 12.13
N ASN A 39 -1.02 3.08 12.51
CA ASN A 39 -1.33 2.59 13.85
C ASN A 39 -1.32 1.06 13.87
N PRO A 40 -0.53 0.37 14.72
CA PRO A 40 0.19 0.89 15.90
C PRO A 40 1.69 1.14 15.73
N GLN A 41 2.29 0.84 14.58
CA GLN A 41 3.76 0.76 14.45
C GLN A 41 4.45 2.11 14.16
N GLY A 42 3.69 3.12 13.73
CA GLY A 42 4.14 4.49 13.49
C GLY A 42 4.88 4.73 12.17
N PHE A 43 5.10 3.69 11.35
CA PHE A 43 5.85 3.85 10.10
C PHE A 43 5.11 4.72 9.08
N THR A 44 5.87 5.29 8.15
CA THR A 44 5.35 5.95 6.95
C THR A 44 5.98 5.29 5.73
N LEU A 45 5.16 4.84 4.79
CA LEU A 45 5.64 4.27 3.53
C LEU A 45 6.38 5.34 2.73
N SER A 46 7.58 5.02 2.24
CA SER A 46 8.32 5.87 1.31
C SER A 46 7.60 5.97 -0.04
N GLU A 47 7.89 7.01 -0.82
CA GLU A 47 7.31 7.18 -2.16
C GLU A 47 7.63 5.99 -3.07
N GLN A 48 8.88 5.48 -3.01
CA GLN A 48 9.28 4.28 -3.74
C GLN A 48 8.40 3.08 -3.38
N ARG A 49 8.21 2.81 -2.08
CA ARG A 49 7.40 1.68 -1.60
C ARG A 49 5.93 1.82 -2.02
N ARG A 50 5.38 3.03 -1.96
CA ARG A 50 4.03 3.35 -2.46
C ARG A 50 3.89 3.02 -3.95
N GLY A 51 4.90 3.39 -4.75
CA GLY A 51 4.95 3.06 -6.19
C GLY A 51 5.07 1.56 -6.48
N GLU A 52 5.85 0.83 -5.67
CA GLU A 52 5.98 -0.63 -5.79
C GLU A 52 4.64 -1.34 -5.47
N LEU A 53 3.97 -0.94 -4.39
CA LEU A 53 2.65 -1.48 -4.02
C LEU A 53 1.59 -1.15 -5.09
N LEU A 54 1.62 0.07 -5.64
CA LEU A 54 0.74 0.47 -6.74
C LEU A 54 0.99 -0.39 -8.00
N SER A 55 2.26 -0.67 -8.33
CA SER A 55 2.61 -1.53 -9.48
C SER A 55 2.09 -2.96 -9.31
N VAL A 56 2.23 -3.54 -8.11
CA VAL A 56 1.71 -4.87 -7.78
C VAL A 56 0.19 -4.91 -7.91
N THR A 57 -0.50 -3.90 -7.38
CA THR A 57 -1.97 -3.86 -7.39
C THR A 57 -2.55 -3.64 -8.79
N GLN A 58 -1.92 -2.79 -9.60
CA GLN A 58 -2.25 -2.60 -11.01
C GLN A 58 -2.05 -3.89 -11.84
N LYS A 59 -0.96 -4.64 -11.61
CA LYS A 59 -0.69 -5.94 -12.28
C LYS A 59 -1.87 -6.92 -12.16
N TYR A 60 -2.60 -6.90 -11.06
CA TYR A 60 -3.74 -7.80 -10.81
C TYR A 60 -5.11 -7.13 -10.95
N GLY A 61 -5.17 -5.82 -11.21
CA GLY A 61 -6.40 -5.04 -11.19
C GLY A 61 -7.13 -5.18 -9.84
N VAL A 62 -6.41 -4.96 -8.74
CA VAL A 62 -6.95 -4.95 -7.37
C VAL A 62 -6.73 -3.54 -6.81
N PRO A 63 -7.77 -2.71 -6.57
CA PRO A 63 -7.56 -1.34 -6.13
C PRO A 63 -6.95 -1.23 -4.73
N ILE A 64 -6.31 -0.09 -4.43
CA ILE A 64 -5.86 0.27 -3.09
C ILE A 64 -6.89 1.23 -2.44
N LEU A 65 -7.25 0.94 -1.20
CA LEU A 65 -7.93 1.86 -0.29
C LEU A 65 -6.89 2.40 0.70
N GLU A 66 -6.41 3.61 0.43
CA GLU A 66 -5.47 4.35 1.29
C GLU A 66 -6.25 5.09 2.38
N ASP A 67 -6.00 4.72 3.64
CA ASP A 67 -6.54 5.40 4.81
C ASP A 67 -5.54 6.43 5.32
N ASP A 68 -5.91 7.70 5.16
CA ASP A 68 -5.07 8.88 5.46
C ASP A 68 -5.49 9.61 6.74
N CYS A 69 -6.13 8.92 7.69
CA CYS A 69 -6.61 9.53 8.94
C CYS A 69 -5.53 10.27 9.77
N TYR A 70 -4.24 9.99 9.55
CA TYR A 70 -3.13 10.66 10.24
C TYR A 70 -2.27 11.54 9.33
N ALA A 71 -2.57 11.68 8.04
CA ALA A 71 -1.67 12.33 7.07
C ALA A 71 -1.27 13.77 7.47
N ASP A 72 -2.19 14.52 8.09
CA ASP A 72 -1.96 15.89 8.55
C ASP A 72 -1.19 16.00 9.88
N ASN A 73 -0.95 14.89 10.58
CA ASN A 73 -0.33 14.88 11.92
C ASN A 73 1.21 14.84 11.87
N ARG A 74 1.81 15.40 10.83
CA ARG A 74 3.27 15.43 10.67
C ARG A 74 3.89 16.53 11.53
N TYR A 75 4.72 16.13 12.49
CA TYR A 75 5.48 17.06 13.33
C TYR A 75 6.85 17.44 12.75
N ASP A 76 7.47 16.55 11.97
CA ASP A 76 8.76 16.77 11.29
C ASP A 76 8.86 16.05 9.93
N GLY A 77 9.94 16.37 9.19
CA GLY A 77 10.21 15.82 7.87
C GLY A 77 9.30 16.38 6.77
N GLU A 78 9.45 15.82 5.57
CA GLU A 78 8.69 16.23 4.38
C GLU A 78 7.47 15.34 4.14
N ASN A 79 6.47 15.89 3.46
CA ASN A 79 5.31 15.12 3.02
C ASN A 79 5.70 14.10 1.95
N VAL A 80 5.07 12.93 2.02
CA VAL A 80 5.20 11.88 1.00
C VAL A 80 3.96 11.90 0.14
N THR A 81 4.14 11.84 -1.17
CA THR A 81 3.03 11.80 -2.13
C THR A 81 2.07 10.65 -1.82
N SER A 82 0.75 10.92 -1.78
CA SER A 82 -0.27 9.88 -1.59
C SER A 82 -0.26 8.86 -2.71
N ILE A 83 -0.66 7.62 -2.42
CA ILE A 83 -0.82 6.59 -3.47
C ILE A 83 -1.83 7.07 -4.50
N HIS A 84 -2.90 7.75 -4.06
CA HIS A 84 -3.87 8.36 -4.97
C HIS A 84 -3.23 9.33 -5.98
N ASN A 85 -2.33 10.21 -5.53
CA ASN A 85 -1.66 11.18 -6.43
C ASN A 85 -0.57 10.54 -7.29
N LEU A 86 -0.01 9.40 -6.88
CA LEU A 86 0.92 8.61 -7.69
C LEU A 86 0.21 7.83 -8.81
N ASP A 87 -1.07 7.50 -8.63
CA ASP A 87 -1.85 6.77 -9.62
C ASP A 87 -2.22 7.65 -10.82
N LYS A 88 -1.62 7.33 -11.98
CA LYS A 88 -1.82 8.05 -13.24
C LYS A 88 -3.04 7.58 -14.04
N GLY A 89 -3.94 6.79 -13.42
CA GLY A 89 -5.25 6.46 -13.98
C GLY A 89 -5.24 5.28 -14.96
N THR A 90 -4.41 4.28 -14.72
CA THR A 90 -4.31 3.07 -15.57
C THR A 90 -5.26 1.93 -15.19
N MET A 91 -6.25 2.17 -14.32
CA MET A 91 -7.24 1.16 -13.90
C MET A 91 -8.61 1.39 -14.53
#